data_AF-A0A0B8QH03-F1
#
_entry.id   AF-A0A0B8QH03-F1
#
_cell.length_a   1.000
_cell.length_b   1.000
_cell.length_c   1.000
_cell.angle_alpha   90.00
_cell.angle_beta   90.00
_cell.angle_gamma   90.00
#
_symmetry.space_group_name_H-M   'P 1'
#
loop_
_entity.id
_entity.type
_entity.pdbx_description
1 polymer ?
#
loop_
_entity_poly.entity_id
_entity_poly.type
_entity_poly.pdbx_seq_one_letter_code
_entity_poly.pdbx_strand_id
1 'polypeptide(L)'
;MEHAKTSPNQTLGVVAFSTAQRDAILLEVERLRKENPDLEHFFAEHPEGEDFFVKNLENVQGDERDTIYISIGYGKTPEGRLSMSFGPLNSEGGERRLNVLITRSRLSMQVFSNFKAEEMPTTGETPFGVRALKHFLHYADSKELIRPTETDKEPDSPFEEEVISTIRSFGYEVQPQVGCAGFYIDIAVRDPSKPGRYMLAVECDGATYHSSKSARDRDRIRQGVLEGLGWRFHRIWSTDWFRSRHKESERLKEALLEAKAFYKKFDEEAFVAEEKKTKPQAQIERVEVEYDQGAASYQTIDISELSLRSGETIPDVPTHQLATDIQKIVEAEGPIHVKHLGIRLLSAVGATRSGARISRAILQATAIAEQNRWVKLDGEFLLSPNKEISVRGRQELAGNERKFDFIFDGEIGKAAIETVEETYSIAKDELVKSIAEVLGFSSTSKAMKLRIESVLEELETSSELSVAGGVYRAQA
;
A
#
# COMPACT_ATOMS: atom_id res chain seq x y z
N MET A 1 -4.97 -5.05 -25.07
CA MET A 1 -5.10 -4.54 -26.46
C MET A 1 -6.54 -4.39 -26.89
N GLU A 2 -7.35 -5.44 -26.83
CA GLU A 2 -8.78 -5.33 -27.17
C GLU A 2 -9.51 -4.25 -26.34
N HIS A 3 -9.32 -4.23 -25.01
CA HIS A 3 -9.87 -3.18 -24.13
C HIS A 3 -9.51 -1.76 -24.58
N ALA A 4 -8.24 -1.52 -24.91
CA ALA A 4 -7.79 -0.21 -25.40
C ALA A 4 -8.43 0.17 -26.75
N LYS A 5 -8.86 -0.80 -27.56
CA LYS A 5 -9.56 -0.57 -28.84
C LYS A 5 -11.06 -0.34 -28.65
N THR A 6 -11.70 -1.12 -27.77
CA THR A 6 -13.17 -1.16 -27.64
C THR A 6 -13.70 -0.22 -26.56
N SER A 7 -12.89 0.06 -25.53
CA SER A 7 -13.26 0.85 -24.36
C SER A 7 -12.14 1.83 -23.97
N PRO A 8 -11.69 2.71 -24.88
CA PRO A 8 -10.55 3.61 -24.63
C PRO A 8 -10.80 4.62 -23.49
N ASN A 9 -12.06 4.94 -23.20
CA ASN A 9 -12.44 5.87 -22.12
C ASN A 9 -12.53 5.21 -20.74
N GLN A 10 -12.32 3.89 -20.63
CA GLN A 10 -12.36 3.16 -19.36
C GLN A 10 -10.95 2.81 -18.92
N THR A 11 -10.58 3.25 -17.73
CA THR A 11 -9.25 3.01 -17.19
C THR A 11 -9.08 1.53 -16.84
N LEU A 12 -7.86 1.00 -17.06
CA LEU A 12 -7.59 -0.44 -16.94
C LEU A 12 -6.44 -0.71 -15.99
N GLY A 13 -6.67 -1.59 -15.02
CA GLY A 13 -5.62 -2.14 -14.17
C GLY A 13 -5.52 -3.65 -14.36
N VAL A 14 -4.30 -4.18 -14.39
CA VAL A 14 -4.05 -5.63 -14.41
C VAL A 14 -3.37 -6.03 -13.12
N VAL A 15 -3.93 -7.05 -12.45
CA VAL A 15 -3.38 -7.58 -11.22
C VAL A 15 -3.05 -9.05 -11.37
N ALA A 16 -1.81 -9.41 -11.08
CA ALA A 16 -1.35 -10.78 -11.06
C ALA A 16 -1.21 -11.31 -9.63
N PHE A 17 -1.49 -12.59 -9.40
CA PHE A 17 -1.34 -13.17 -8.06
C PHE A 17 0.13 -13.43 -7.67
N SER A 18 1.04 -13.47 -8.65
CA SER A 18 2.47 -13.66 -8.42
C SER A 18 3.31 -12.63 -9.17
N THR A 19 4.51 -12.34 -8.65
CA THR A 19 5.49 -11.45 -9.29
C THR A 19 5.92 -11.99 -10.65
N ALA A 20 6.16 -13.31 -10.76
CA ALA A 20 6.54 -13.93 -12.02
C ALA A 20 5.45 -13.76 -13.10
N GLN A 21 4.17 -13.91 -12.72
CA GLN A 21 3.06 -13.70 -13.64
C GLN A 21 2.90 -12.21 -14.01
N ARG A 22 3.09 -11.30 -13.06
CA ARG A 22 3.11 -9.84 -13.33
C ARG A 22 4.15 -9.50 -14.39
N ASP A 23 5.37 -9.99 -14.22
CA ASP A 23 6.49 -9.68 -15.12
C ASP A 23 6.26 -10.26 -16.51
N ALA A 24 5.70 -11.48 -16.59
CA ALA A 24 5.32 -12.09 -17.87
C ALA A 24 4.23 -11.27 -18.59
N ILE A 25 3.21 -10.80 -17.86
CA ILE A 25 2.17 -9.93 -18.43
C ILE A 25 2.76 -8.62 -18.92
N LEU A 26 3.62 -7.99 -18.12
CA LEU A 26 4.22 -6.70 -18.45
C LEU A 26 5.07 -6.80 -19.72
N LEU A 27 5.91 -7.84 -19.82
CA LEU A 27 6.74 -8.10 -20.99
C LEU A 27 5.89 -8.32 -22.26
N GLU A 28 4.80 -9.07 -22.14
CA GLU A 28 3.91 -9.33 -23.28
C GLU A 28 3.10 -8.08 -23.68
N VAL A 29 2.67 -7.27 -22.70
CA VAL A 29 2.01 -5.97 -22.97
C VAL A 29 2.97 -5.03 -23.70
N GLU A 30 4.23 -4.93 -23.27
CA GLU A 30 5.25 -4.12 -23.96
C GLU A 30 5.50 -4.59 -25.39
N ARG A 31 5.59 -5.92 -25.61
CA ARG A 31 5.72 -6.49 -26.96
C ARG A 31 4.55 -6.07 -27.84
N LEU A 32 3.32 -6.22 -27.34
CA LEU A 32 2.11 -5.88 -28.08
C LEU A 32 1.97 -4.37 -28.32
N ARG A 33 2.46 -3.51 -27.40
CA ARG A 33 2.48 -2.04 -27.58
C ARG A 33 3.35 -1.65 -28.76
N LYS A 34 4.54 -2.25 -28.90
CA LYS A 34 5.44 -2.02 -30.04
C LYS A 34 4.78 -2.42 -31.38
N GLU A 35 3.95 -3.45 -31.37
CA GLU A 35 3.20 -3.91 -32.55
C GLU A 35 1.94 -3.09 -32.85
N ASN A 36 1.45 -2.30 -31.89
CA ASN A 36 0.24 -1.47 -32.04
C ASN A 36 0.50 -0.02 -31.56
N PRO A 37 1.36 0.77 -32.25
CA PRO A 37 1.69 2.14 -31.85
C PRO A 37 0.46 3.06 -31.74
N ASP A 38 -0.59 2.79 -32.53
CA ASP A 38 -1.83 3.58 -32.54
C ASP A 38 -2.58 3.57 -31.19
N LEU A 39 -2.27 2.62 -30.30
CA LEU A 39 -2.90 2.50 -28.98
C LEU A 39 -2.09 3.12 -27.86
N GLU A 40 -0.94 3.72 -28.17
CA GLU A 40 -0.01 4.19 -27.14
C GLU A 40 -0.63 5.30 -26.27
N HIS A 41 -1.56 6.08 -26.82
CA HIS A 41 -2.32 7.08 -26.07
C HIS A 41 -3.06 6.49 -24.84
N PHE A 42 -3.55 5.25 -24.93
CA PHE A 42 -4.22 4.58 -23.81
C PHE A 42 -3.24 4.20 -22.68
N PHE A 43 -1.98 3.97 -23.01
CA PHE A 43 -0.93 3.57 -22.05
C PHE A 43 -0.07 4.74 -21.59
N ALA A 44 -0.31 5.94 -22.12
CA ALA A 44 0.35 7.16 -21.72
C ALA A 44 -0.15 7.63 -20.34
N GLU A 45 0.62 8.50 -19.69
CA GLU A 45 0.23 9.11 -18.42
C GLU A 45 -1.00 10.00 -18.62
N HIS A 46 -2.04 9.74 -17.85
CA HIS A 46 -3.28 10.50 -17.83
C HIS A 46 -3.18 11.58 -16.76
N PRO A 47 -3.56 12.84 -17.06
CA PRO A 47 -3.48 13.96 -16.09
C PRO A 47 -4.24 13.72 -14.78
N GLU A 48 -5.23 12.82 -14.80
CA GLU A 48 -6.04 12.46 -13.63
C GLU A 48 -5.40 11.38 -12.73
N GLY A 49 -4.23 10.85 -13.08
CA GLY A 49 -3.50 9.83 -12.30
C GLY A 49 -4.09 8.41 -12.42
N GLU A 50 -4.87 8.16 -13.47
CA GLU A 50 -5.54 6.88 -13.71
C GLU A 50 -4.84 5.97 -14.73
N ASP A 51 -3.52 6.01 -14.74
CA ASP A 51 -2.68 5.29 -15.70
C ASP A 51 -2.91 3.78 -15.73
N PHE A 52 -2.72 3.18 -16.89
CA PHE A 52 -2.65 1.72 -16.99
C PHE A 52 -1.55 1.17 -16.06
N PHE A 53 -1.86 0.14 -15.29
CA PHE A 53 -0.87 -0.54 -14.45
C PHE A 53 -0.92 -2.06 -14.55
N VAL A 54 0.23 -2.68 -14.30
CA VAL A 54 0.36 -4.12 -14.06
C VAL A 54 1.04 -4.32 -12.70
N LYS A 55 0.28 -4.73 -11.68
CA LYS A 55 0.77 -4.90 -10.30
C LYS A 55 0.53 -6.33 -9.83
N ASN A 56 1.26 -6.76 -8.80
CA ASN A 56 0.97 -8.02 -8.11
C ASN A 56 0.02 -7.78 -6.93
N LEU A 57 -0.58 -8.86 -6.42
CA LEU A 57 -1.56 -8.84 -5.33
C LEU A 57 -1.09 -8.07 -4.07
N GLU A 58 0.22 -8.04 -3.79
CA GLU A 58 0.79 -7.35 -2.63
C GLU A 58 0.91 -5.84 -2.81
N ASN A 59 0.94 -5.34 -4.06
CA ASN A 59 1.28 -3.96 -4.39
C ASN A 59 0.08 -3.15 -4.91
N VAL A 60 -1.11 -3.74 -5.05
CA VAL A 60 -2.31 -3.09 -5.60
C VAL A 60 -3.08 -2.24 -4.57
N GLN A 61 -2.37 -1.66 -3.59
CA GLN A 61 -3.03 -0.94 -2.51
C GLN A 61 -3.31 0.52 -2.90
N GLY A 62 -4.58 0.91 -2.89
CA GLY A 62 -5.01 2.28 -3.19
C GLY A 62 -5.18 2.58 -4.68
N ASP A 63 -4.74 1.68 -5.57
CA ASP A 63 -4.94 1.81 -7.02
C ASP A 63 -6.30 1.27 -7.43
N GLU A 64 -7.15 2.10 -8.02
CA GLU A 64 -8.49 1.72 -8.49
C GLU A 64 -8.65 2.07 -9.97
N ARG A 65 -9.35 1.24 -10.74
CA ARG A 65 -9.63 1.50 -12.16
C ARG A 65 -11.05 1.13 -12.51
N ASP A 66 -11.54 1.66 -13.62
CA ASP A 66 -12.88 1.33 -14.12
C ASP A 66 -13.02 -0.17 -14.38
N THR A 67 -12.00 -0.76 -15.02
CA THR A 67 -11.92 -2.19 -15.28
C THR A 67 -10.65 -2.77 -14.65
N ILE A 68 -10.80 -3.89 -13.93
CA ILE A 68 -9.67 -4.66 -13.39
C ILE A 68 -9.62 -6.05 -14.01
N TYR A 69 -8.48 -6.39 -14.58
CA TYR A 69 -8.17 -7.74 -15.05
C TYR A 69 -7.34 -8.48 -14.02
N ILE A 70 -7.81 -9.64 -13.60
CA ILE A 70 -7.16 -10.46 -12.58
C ILE A 70 -6.59 -11.71 -13.23
N SER A 71 -5.27 -11.87 -13.19
CA SER A 71 -4.59 -13.07 -13.65
C SER A 71 -4.17 -13.93 -12.46
N ILE A 72 -4.80 -15.10 -12.30
CA ILE A 72 -4.45 -16.05 -11.23
C ILE A 72 -3.05 -16.64 -11.45
N GLY A 73 -2.67 -16.99 -12.68
CA GLY A 73 -1.31 -17.43 -13.05
C GLY A 73 -0.83 -18.76 -12.47
N TYR A 74 -1.46 -19.27 -11.41
CA TYR A 74 -1.24 -20.62 -10.90
C TYR A 74 -2.03 -21.64 -11.71
N GLY A 75 -1.55 -22.87 -11.77
CA GLY A 75 -2.15 -23.90 -12.63
C GLY A 75 -1.81 -25.31 -12.22
N LYS A 76 -2.34 -26.25 -13.00
CA LYS A 76 -2.08 -27.67 -12.85
C LYS A 76 -0.64 -27.99 -13.22
N THR A 77 -0.02 -28.90 -12.49
CA THR A 77 1.26 -29.50 -12.88
C THR A 77 1.08 -30.34 -14.15
N PRO A 78 2.16 -30.76 -14.84
CA PRO A 78 2.07 -31.66 -15.99
C PRO A 78 1.28 -32.96 -15.71
N GLU A 79 1.23 -33.39 -14.45
CA GLU A 79 0.46 -34.56 -13.97
C GLU A 79 -1.02 -34.25 -13.71
N GLY A 80 -1.49 -33.03 -14.03
CA GLY A 80 -2.88 -32.61 -13.89
C GLY A 80 -3.30 -32.23 -12.48
N ARG A 81 -2.38 -32.19 -11.50
CA ARG A 81 -2.69 -31.83 -10.10
C ARG A 81 -2.61 -30.33 -9.89
N LEU A 82 -3.63 -29.75 -9.26
CA LEU A 82 -3.61 -28.35 -8.84
C LEU A 82 -2.80 -28.21 -7.55
N SER A 83 -1.74 -27.39 -7.59
CA SER A 83 -1.01 -27.01 -6.38
C SER A 83 -1.87 -26.06 -5.55
N MET A 84 -2.10 -26.39 -4.28
CA MET A 84 -2.84 -25.53 -3.34
C MET A 84 -1.96 -24.40 -2.77
N SER A 85 -0.86 -24.08 -3.43
CA SER A 85 0.07 -23.00 -3.07
C SER A 85 -0.10 -21.82 -4.03
N PHE A 86 -0.91 -20.85 -3.59
CA PHE A 86 -1.24 -19.60 -4.27
C PHE A 86 -0.42 -18.41 -3.73
N GLY A 87 0.79 -18.69 -3.24
CA GLY A 87 1.76 -17.67 -2.82
C GLY A 87 1.25 -16.76 -1.69
N PRO A 88 1.19 -15.42 -1.88
CA PRO A 88 0.79 -14.46 -0.83
C PRO A 88 -0.63 -14.65 -0.28
N LEU A 89 -1.45 -15.49 -0.93
CA LEU A 89 -2.78 -15.84 -0.45
C LEU A 89 -2.77 -16.95 0.62
N ASN A 90 -1.72 -17.78 0.64
CA ASN A 90 -1.56 -18.84 1.62
C ASN A 90 -1.02 -18.34 2.97
N SER A 91 -0.39 -17.16 2.98
CA SER A 91 0.13 -16.53 4.18
C SER A 91 -0.97 -15.83 4.98
N GLU A 92 -0.68 -15.51 6.24
CA GLU A 92 -1.56 -14.76 7.11
C GLU A 92 -1.90 -13.39 6.49
N GLY A 93 -3.18 -12.99 6.55
CA GLY A 93 -3.69 -11.78 5.90
C GLY A 93 -3.93 -11.92 4.39
N GLY A 94 -3.77 -13.11 3.80
CA GLY A 94 -4.08 -13.37 2.39
C GLY A 94 -5.51 -12.97 2.01
N GLU A 95 -6.47 -13.18 2.90
CA GLU A 95 -7.87 -12.76 2.72
C GLU A 95 -8.04 -11.25 2.60
N ARG A 96 -7.23 -10.47 3.32
CA ARG A 96 -7.27 -9.00 3.25
C ARG A 96 -6.77 -8.53 1.88
N ARG A 97 -5.72 -9.17 1.37
CA ARG A 97 -5.19 -8.88 0.03
C ARG A 97 -6.21 -9.21 -1.06
N LEU A 98 -6.91 -10.34 -0.92
CA LEU A 98 -7.99 -10.71 -1.84
C LEU A 98 -9.15 -9.71 -1.78
N ASN A 99 -9.58 -9.28 -0.59
CA ASN A 99 -10.65 -8.27 -0.45
C ASN A 99 -10.25 -6.92 -1.04
N VAL A 100 -8.99 -6.50 -0.84
CA VAL A 100 -8.46 -5.29 -1.49
C VAL A 100 -8.58 -5.44 -3.00
N LEU A 101 -8.09 -6.54 -3.58
CA LEU A 101 -8.17 -6.79 -5.01
C LEU A 101 -9.60 -6.73 -5.54
N ILE A 102 -10.55 -7.38 -4.88
CA ILE A 102 -11.95 -7.44 -5.32
C ILE A 102 -12.62 -6.06 -5.31
N THR A 103 -12.13 -5.14 -4.49
CA THR A 103 -12.66 -3.77 -4.37
C THR A 103 -11.89 -2.75 -5.21
N ARG A 104 -11.01 -3.18 -6.15
CA ARG A 104 -10.24 -2.27 -7.01
C ARG A 104 -10.94 -1.86 -8.31
N SER A 105 -12.04 -2.53 -8.68
CA SER A 105 -12.78 -2.21 -9.91
C SER A 105 -14.00 -1.35 -9.61
N ARG A 106 -14.16 -0.24 -10.33
CA ARG A 106 -15.36 0.61 -10.21
C ARG A 106 -16.55 0.09 -11.03
N LEU A 107 -16.29 -0.38 -12.24
CA LEU A 107 -17.32 -0.77 -13.20
C LEU A 107 -17.31 -2.27 -13.47
N SER A 108 -16.15 -2.85 -13.78
CA SER A 108 -16.09 -4.25 -14.21
C SER A 108 -14.82 -4.96 -13.79
N MET A 109 -14.93 -6.28 -13.63
CA MET A 109 -13.82 -7.14 -13.27
C MET A 109 -13.85 -8.41 -14.12
N GLN A 110 -12.70 -8.77 -14.68
CA GLN A 110 -12.53 -10.01 -15.44
C GLN A 110 -11.43 -10.86 -14.80
N VAL A 111 -11.71 -12.16 -14.61
CA VAL A 111 -10.81 -13.09 -13.94
C VAL A 111 -10.33 -14.15 -14.93
N PHE A 112 -9.02 -14.31 -15.05
CA PHE A 112 -8.35 -15.26 -15.92
C PHE A 112 -7.76 -16.38 -15.07
N SER A 113 -8.33 -17.58 -15.22
CA SER A 113 -7.92 -18.81 -14.53
C SER A 113 -7.90 -19.98 -15.50
N ASN A 114 -7.02 -20.95 -15.28
CA ASN A 114 -6.95 -22.20 -16.04
C ASN A 114 -7.54 -23.41 -15.27
N PHE A 115 -8.19 -23.15 -14.13
CA PHE A 115 -8.93 -24.12 -13.33
C PHE A 115 -10.20 -23.49 -12.76
N LYS A 116 -11.18 -24.33 -12.42
CA LYS A 116 -12.44 -23.94 -11.79
C LYS A 116 -12.40 -24.07 -10.27
N ALA A 117 -13.34 -23.41 -9.59
CA ALA A 117 -13.49 -23.47 -8.14
C ALA A 117 -13.74 -24.89 -7.60
N GLU A 118 -14.47 -25.72 -8.35
CA GLU A 118 -14.74 -27.13 -8.02
C GLU A 118 -13.47 -27.98 -7.96
N GLU A 119 -12.45 -27.61 -8.74
CA GLU A 119 -11.17 -28.30 -8.83
C GLU A 119 -10.22 -27.94 -7.68
N MET A 120 -10.64 -27.05 -6.77
CA MET A 120 -9.92 -26.69 -5.55
C MET A 120 -10.40 -27.54 -4.36
N PRO A 121 -9.68 -28.60 -3.96
CA PRO A 121 -10.03 -29.44 -2.81
C PRO A 121 -9.70 -28.71 -1.50
N THR A 122 -10.58 -27.81 -1.09
CA THR A 122 -10.47 -27.05 0.17
C THR A 122 -11.12 -27.82 1.33
N THR A 123 -10.42 -27.90 2.47
CA THR A 123 -10.92 -28.45 3.75
C THR A 123 -11.01 -27.34 4.81
N GLY A 124 -11.53 -27.66 6.00
CA GLY A 124 -11.57 -26.72 7.14
C GLY A 124 -10.18 -26.24 7.60
N GLU A 125 -9.14 -27.03 7.36
CA GLU A 125 -7.74 -26.71 7.70
C GLU A 125 -7.03 -25.87 6.62
N THR A 126 -7.62 -25.72 5.44
CA THR A 126 -7.04 -24.92 4.35
C THR A 126 -7.00 -23.45 4.73
N PRO A 127 -5.91 -22.68 4.44
CA PRO A 127 -5.84 -21.26 4.77
C PRO A 127 -7.06 -20.46 4.29
N PHE A 128 -7.53 -19.53 5.11
CA PHE A 128 -8.77 -18.79 4.84
C PHE A 128 -8.73 -18.04 3.50
N GLY A 129 -7.61 -17.41 3.14
CA GLY A 129 -7.44 -16.75 1.84
C GLY A 129 -7.68 -17.70 0.65
N VAL A 130 -7.22 -18.95 0.73
CA VAL A 130 -7.42 -19.95 -0.34
C VAL A 130 -8.89 -20.40 -0.42
N ARG A 131 -9.57 -20.54 0.72
CA ARG A 131 -11.02 -20.79 0.74
C ARG A 131 -11.80 -19.62 0.16
N ALA A 132 -11.41 -18.39 0.48
CA ALA A 132 -12.01 -17.18 -0.07
C ALA A 132 -11.81 -17.09 -1.59
N LEU A 133 -10.63 -17.44 -2.12
CA LEU A 133 -10.41 -17.53 -3.56
C LEU A 133 -11.32 -18.56 -4.23
N LYS A 134 -11.53 -19.73 -3.63
CA LYS A 134 -12.48 -20.72 -4.16
C LYS A 134 -13.88 -20.13 -4.30
N HIS A 135 -14.37 -19.45 -3.25
CA HIS A 135 -15.69 -18.82 -3.27
C HIS A 135 -15.75 -17.69 -4.30
N PHE A 136 -14.69 -16.90 -4.42
CA PHE A 136 -14.59 -15.84 -5.41
C PHE A 136 -14.63 -16.38 -6.84
N LEU A 137 -13.88 -17.45 -7.15
CA LEU A 137 -13.91 -18.08 -8.47
C LEU A 137 -15.27 -18.73 -8.76
N HIS A 138 -15.92 -19.33 -7.75
CA HIS A 138 -17.27 -19.85 -7.89
C HIS A 138 -18.24 -18.73 -8.27
N TYR A 139 -18.19 -17.60 -7.56
CA TYR A 139 -19.00 -16.43 -7.86
C TYR A 139 -18.68 -15.83 -9.24
N ALA A 140 -17.41 -15.79 -9.64
CA ALA A 140 -17.01 -15.27 -10.95
C ALA A 140 -17.59 -16.10 -12.10
N ASP A 141 -17.63 -17.44 -11.96
CA ASP A 141 -18.18 -18.38 -12.96
C ASP A 141 -19.72 -18.43 -12.93
N SER A 142 -20.32 -18.57 -11.74
CA SER A 142 -21.77 -18.80 -11.59
C SER A 142 -22.61 -17.52 -11.45
N LYS A 143 -22.01 -16.41 -11.04
CA LYS A 143 -22.69 -15.21 -10.50
C LYS A 143 -23.57 -15.49 -9.27
N GLU A 144 -23.47 -16.67 -8.68
CA GLU A 144 -24.16 -17.05 -7.46
C GLU A 144 -23.23 -16.87 -6.26
N LEU A 145 -23.60 -15.97 -5.35
CA LEU A 145 -22.97 -15.90 -4.04
C LEU A 145 -23.35 -17.18 -3.29
N ILE A 146 -22.36 -17.91 -2.80
CA ILE A 146 -22.58 -19.04 -1.89
C ILE A 146 -23.30 -18.46 -0.67
N ARG A 147 -24.62 -18.67 -0.63
CA ARG A 147 -25.45 -18.28 0.51
C ARG A 147 -24.93 -19.05 1.72
N PRO A 148 -24.83 -18.44 2.90
CA PRO A 148 -24.53 -19.20 4.11
C PRO A 148 -25.51 -20.37 4.14
N THR A 149 -24.99 -21.59 4.11
CA THR A 149 -25.81 -22.79 4.16
C THR A 149 -26.62 -22.68 5.45
N GLU A 150 -27.93 -22.56 5.31
CA GLU A 150 -28.83 -22.82 6.43
C GLU A 150 -28.52 -24.27 6.81
N THR A 151 -27.77 -24.45 7.88
CA THR A 151 -27.68 -25.78 8.46
C THR A 151 -29.09 -26.04 8.95
N ASP A 152 -29.80 -27.02 8.39
CA ASP A 152 -31.09 -27.52 8.92
C ASP A 152 -30.90 -28.20 10.30
N LYS A 153 -29.92 -27.75 11.08
CA LYS A 153 -29.55 -28.24 12.38
C LYS A 153 -30.38 -27.50 13.43
N GLU A 154 -30.89 -28.27 14.37
CA GLU A 154 -31.59 -27.76 15.54
C GLU A 154 -30.60 -27.11 16.53
N PRO A 155 -31.08 -26.34 17.51
CA PRO A 155 -30.24 -25.76 18.56
C PRO A 155 -29.47 -26.86 19.32
N ASP A 156 -28.26 -26.57 19.77
CA ASP A 156 -27.40 -27.56 20.45
C ASP A 156 -27.79 -27.73 21.94
N SER A 157 -28.66 -26.86 22.47
CA SER A 157 -29.02 -26.82 23.90
C SER A 157 -30.45 -26.35 24.15
N PRO A 158 -31.15 -26.89 25.18
CA PRO A 158 -32.44 -26.35 25.64
C PRO A 158 -32.37 -24.87 26.03
N PHE A 159 -31.20 -24.38 26.45
CA PHE A 159 -30.99 -22.96 26.72
C PHE A 159 -31.09 -22.12 25.44
N GLU A 160 -30.52 -22.59 24.33
CA GLU A 160 -30.61 -21.91 23.04
C GLU A 160 -32.05 -21.90 22.52
N GLU A 161 -32.80 -22.98 22.71
CA GLU A 161 -34.24 -23.03 22.38
C GLU A 161 -35.04 -21.96 23.13
N GLU A 162 -34.76 -21.74 24.41
CA GLU A 162 -35.40 -20.70 25.20
C GLU A 162 -35.05 -19.29 24.71
N VAL A 163 -33.79 -19.04 24.38
CA VAL A 163 -33.35 -17.76 23.82
C VAL A 163 -34.00 -17.52 22.46
N ILE A 164 -34.03 -18.53 21.59
CA ILE A 164 -34.74 -18.50 20.29
C ILE A 164 -36.22 -18.18 20.49
N SER A 165 -36.88 -18.84 21.44
CA SER A 165 -38.31 -18.59 21.75
C SER A 165 -38.54 -17.14 22.19
N THR A 166 -37.60 -16.58 22.94
CA THR A 166 -37.66 -15.20 23.43
C THR A 166 -37.49 -14.21 22.29
N ILE A 167 -36.50 -14.41 21.41
CA ILE A 167 -36.30 -13.57 20.23
C ILE A 167 -37.52 -13.62 19.29
N ARG A 168 -38.09 -14.81 19.09
CA ARG A 168 -39.34 -14.99 18.33
C ARG A 168 -40.53 -14.27 18.96
N SER A 169 -40.61 -14.25 20.29
CA SER A 169 -41.67 -13.50 21.01
C SER A 169 -41.58 -11.98 20.80
N PHE A 170 -40.39 -11.46 20.49
CA PHE A 170 -40.18 -10.07 20.10
C PHE A 170 -40.50 -9.79 18.62
N GLY A 171 -40.94 -10.80 17.86
CA GLY A 171 -41.34 -10.66 16.45
C GLY A 171 -40.21 -10.77 15.44
N TYR A 172 -39.07 -11.36 15.82
CA TYR A 172 -37.92 -11.57 14.93
C TYR A 172 -37.82 -13.04 14.50
N GLU A 173 -37.44 -13.24 13.24
CA GLU A 173 -37.07 -14.56 12.74
C GLU A 173 -35.60 -14.86 13.06
N VAL A 174 -35.31 -16.12 13.38
CA VAL A 174 -33.96 -16.55 13.73
C VAL A 174 -33.62 -17.85 13.03
N GLN A 175 -32.34 -18.00 12.73
CA GLN A 175 -31.76 -19.21 12.19
C GLN A 175 -30.69 -19.72 13.16
N PRO A 176 -30.83 -20.93 13.72
CA PRO A 176 -29.77 -21.55 14.50
C PRO A 176 -28.60 -22.02 13.62
N GLN A 177 -27.41 -22.09 14.22
CA GLN A 177 -26.19 -22.70 13.65
C GLN A 177 -25.73 -22.14 12.29
N VAL A 178 -25.89 -20.84 12.03
CA VAL A 178 -25.48 -20.23 10.76
C VAL A 178 -23.95 -20.16 10.65
N GLY A 179 -23.38 -20.73 9.58
CA GLY A 179 -21.93 -20.65 9.37
C GLY A 179 -21.37 -21.66 8.36
N CYS A 180 -20.05 -21.68 8.23
CA CYS A 180 -19.35 -22.64 7.38
C CYS A 180 -17.98 -23.04 7.97
N ALA A 181 -17.50 -24.24 7.62
CA ALA A 181 -16.13 -24.71 7.90
C ALA A 181 -15.66 -24.58 9.37
N GLY A 182 -16.54 -24.81 10.35
CA GLY A 182 -16.21 -24.78 11.78
C GLY A 182 -16.41 -23.42 12.47
N PHE A 183 -16.83 -22.39 11.72
CA PHE A 183 -17.22 -21.08 12.25
C PHE A 183 -18.75 -20.99 12.21
N TYR A 184 -19.40 -21.44 13.28
CA TYR A 184 -20.85 -21.37 13.43
C TYR A 184 -21.22 -20.29 14.44
N ILE A 185 -22.35 -19.65 14.18
CA ILE A 185 -23.05 -18.75 15.10
C ILE A 185 -24.22 -19.52 15.68
N ASP A 186 -24.33 -19.55 17.00
CA ASP A 186 -25.35 -20.34 17.69
C ASP A 186 -26.76 -19.92 17.23
N ILE A 187 -27.03 -18.60 17.22
CA ILE A 187 -28.31 -18.03 16.79
C ILE A 187 -28.07 -16.78 15.95
N ALA A 188 -28.49 -16.78 14.69
CA ALA A 188 -28.45 -15.60 13.82
C ALA A 188 -29.85 -15.01 13.64
N VAL A 189 -30.02 -13.73 13.97
CA VAL A 189 -31.28 -13.01 13.86
C VAL A 189 -31.41 -12.38 12.48
N ARG A 190 -32.49 -12.69 11.76
CA ARG A 190 -32.78 -12.16 10.43
C ARG A 190 -33.24 -10.72 10.51
N ASP A 191 -32.94 -9.97 9.46
CA ASP A 191 -33.41 -8.60 9.31
C ASP A 191 -34.83 -8.54 8.70
N PRO A 192 -35.85 -8.05 9.45
CA PRO A 192 -37.20 -7.89 8.90
C PRO A 192 -37.29 -6.90 7.74
N SER A 193 -36.34 -5.95 7.64
CA SER A 193 -36.35 -4.92 6.60
C SER A 193 -35.70 -5.38 5.28
N LYS A 194 -34.82 -6.39 5.33
CA LYS A 194 -34.10 -6.91 4.16
C LYS A 194 -33.99 -8.45 4.21
N PRO A 195 -34.84 -9.16 3.45
CA PRO A 195 -34.77 -10.62 3.35
C PRO A 195 -33.37 -11.09 2.93
N GLY A 196 -32.81 -12.05 3.67
CA GLY A 196 -31.49 -12.63 3.41
C GLY A 196 -30.31 -11.96 4.14
N ARG A 197 -30.53 -10.84 4.84
CA ARG A 197 -29.54 -10.24 5.76
C ARG A 197 -29.75 -10.73 7.19
N TYR A 198 -28.67 -11.00 7.89
CA TYR A 198 -28.66 -11.20 9.35
C TYR A 198 -28.21 -9.89 10.03
N MET A 199 -28.88 -9.50 11.11
CA MET A 199 -28.59 -8.24 11.83
C MET A 199 -27.85 -8.44 13.15
N LEU A 200 -27.93 -9.62 13.75
CA LEU A 200 -27.34 -9.89 15.05
C LEU A 200 -26.98 -11.38 15.18
N ALA A 201 -25.76 -11.66 15.60
CA ALA A 201 -25.32 -12.96 16.08
C ALA A 201 -25.51 -12.99 17.60
N VAL A 202 -26.27 -13.96 18.10
CA VAL A 202 -26.42 -14.23 19.52
C VAL A 202 -25.62 -15.47 19.87
N GLU A 203 -24.69 -15.32 20.81
CA GLU A 203 -23.89 -16.42 21.33
C GLU A 203 -24.40 -16.86 22.70
N CYS A 204 -24.64 -18.16 22.82
CA CYS A 204 -25.02 -18.83 24.04
C CYS A 204 -23.79 -19.62 24.54
N ASP A 205 -23.49 -19.53 25.82
CA ASP A 205 -22.53 -20.45 26.44
C ASP A 205 -23.13 -21.87 26.49
N GLY A 206 -22.88 -22.64 25.42
CA GLY A 206 -23.24 -24.05 25.36
C GLY A 206 -22.54 -24.87 26.46
N ALA A 207 -23.16 -25.99 26.87
CA ALA A 207 -22.66 -26.93 27.88
C ALA A 207 -21.29 -27.59 27.54
N THR A 208 -20.67 -27.22 26.41
CA THR A 208 -19.31 -27.59 25.99
C THR A 208 -18.22 -26.70 26.62
N TYR A 209 -18.58 -25.88 27.62
CA TYR A 209 -17.72 -24.87 28.28
C TYR A 209 -16.51 -25.41 29.07
N HIS A 210 -16.17 -26.70 28.98
CA HIS A 210 -15.16 -27.33 29.86
C HIS A 210 -13.99 -28.06 29.20
N SER A 211 -13.76 -28.02 27.88
CA SER A 211 -12.59 -28.69 27.30
C SER A 211 -11.56 -27.73 26.66
N SER A 212 -10.47 -27.53 27.42
CA SER A 212 -9.11 -27.12 27.00
C SER A 212 -8.72 -25.63 27.03
N LYS A 213 -7.47 -25.39 27.46
CA LYS A 213 -6.77 -24.09 27.42
C LYS A 213 -6.59 -23.51 26.00
N SER A 214 -6.81 -24.31 24.95
CA SER A 214 -6.70 -23.93 23.53
C SER A 214 -8.01 -23.39 22.93
N ALA A 215 -9.14 -23.48 23.65
CA ALA A 215 -10.44 -23.00 23.17
C ALA A 215 -10.56 -21.47 23.18
N ARG A 216 -9.99 -20.80 24.19
CA ARG A 216 -10.13 -19.34 24.38
C ARG A 216 -9.47 -18.50 23.28
N ASP A 217 -8.28 -18.89 22.85
CA ASP A 217 -7.59 -18.16 21.77
C ASP A 217 -8.30 -18.36 20.44
N ARG A 218 -8.84 -19.56 20.19
CA ARG A 218 -9.65 -19.85 19.00
C ARG A 218 -10.98 -19.10 19.01
N ASP A 219 -11.64 -18.97 20.14
CA ASP A 219 -12.88 -18.19 20.25
C ASP A 219 -12.64 -16.69 20.06
N ARG A 220 -11.54 -16.15 20.61
CA ARG A 220 -11.19 -14.74 20.41
C ARG A 220 -10.84 -14.44 18.94
N ILE A 221 -10.13 -15.35 18.28
CA ILE A 221 -9.83 -15.23 16.84
C ILE A 221 -11.11 -15.40 16.01
N ARG A 222 -11.98 -16.37 16.35
CA ARG A 222 -13.26 -16.60 15.68
C ARG A 222 -14.16 -15.37 15.74
N GLN A 223 -14.37 -14.84 16.95
CA GLN A 223 -15.18 -13.66 17.16
C GLN A 223 -14.59 -12.46 16.40
N GLY A 224 -13.27 -12.24 16.50
CA GLY A 224 -12.62 -11.15 15.76
C GLY A 224 -12.71 -11.27 14.23
N VAL A 225 -12.67 -12.50 13.69
CA VAL A 225 -12.86 -12.74 12.26
C VAL A 225 -14.30 -12.43 11.84
N LEU A 226 -15.30 -12.88 12.60
CA LEU A 226 -16.71 -12.65 12.29
C LEU A 226 -17.11 -11.17 12.47
N GLU A 227 -16.61 -10.49 13.51
CA GLU A 227 -16.75 -9.05 13.69
C GLU A 227 -16.10 -8.28 12.54
N GLY A 228 -14.92 -8.71 12.06
CA GLY A 228 -14.26 -8.15 10.89
C GLY A 228 -15.03 -8.37 9.57
N LEU A 229 -15.90 -9.39 9.52
CA LEU A 229 -16.85 -9.63 8.42
C LEU A 229 -18.17 -8.88 8.59
N GLY A 230 -18.28 -8.01 9.60
CA GLY A 230 -19.43 -7.15 9.84
C GLY A 230 -20.53 -7.76 10.71
N TRP A 231 -20.28 -8.88 11.38
CA TRP A 231 -21.22 -9.45 12.34
C TRP A 231 -21.20 -8.67 13.65
N ARG A 232 -22.39 -8.38 14.18
CA ARG A 232 -22.57 -7.82 15.53
C ARG A 232 -22.94 -8.94 16.50
N PHE A 233 -22.26 -8.99 17.64
CA PHE A 233 -22.46 -10.05 18.64
C PHE A 233 -23.21 -9.57 19.87
N HIS A 234 -24.08 -10.43 20.38
CA HIS A 234 -24.68 -10.31 21.71
C HIS A 234 -24.52 -11.63 22.46
N ARG A 235 -23.76 -11.63 23.56
CA ARG A 235 -23.51 -12.85 24.35
C ARG A 235 -24.46 -12.94 25.53
N ILE A 236 -25.05 -14.12 25.72
CA ILE A 236 -25.90 -14.46 26.86
C ILE A 236 -25.27 -15.63 27.60
N TRP A 237 -25.05 -15.45 28.90
CA TRP A 237 -24.59 -16.52 29.78
C TRP A 237 -25.79 -17.25 30.38
N SER A 238 -25.78 -18.58 30.30
CA SER A 238 -26.79 -19.52 30.77
C SER A 238 -27.03 -19.31 32.26
N THR A 239 -25.96 -19.14 33.03
CA THR A 239 -26.03 -18.85 34.47
C THR A 239 -26.78 -17.56 34.79
N ASP A 240 -26.58 -16.50 34.01
CA ASP A 240 -27.28 -15.23 34.18
C ASP A 240 -28.72 -15.31 33.69
N TRP A 241 -28.96 -16.05 32.60
CA TRP A 241 -30.29 -16.33 32.08
C TRP A 241 -31.16 -17.09 33.07
N PHE A 242 -30.62 -18.14 33.71
CA PHE A 242 -31.33 -18.89 34.75
C PHE A 242 -31.58 -18.06 36.01
N ARG A 243 -30.63 -17.20 36.41
CA ARG A 243 -30.77 -16.34 37.59
C ARG A 243 -31.74 -15.20 37.39
N SER A 244 -31.79 -14.61 36.20
CA SER A 244 -32.53 -13.37 35.95
C SER A 244 -32.99 -13.28 34.50
N ARG A 245 -33.82 -14.25 34.05
CA ARG A 245 -34.37 -14.30 32.68
C ARG A 245 -34.94 -12.96 32.22
N HIS A 246 -35.74 -12.29 33.06
CA HIS A 246 -36.34 -11.01 32.71
C HIS A 246 -35.29 -9.95 32.34
N LYS A 247 -34.21 -9.84 33.13
CA LYS A 247 -33.17 -8.85 32.90
C LYS A 247 -32.40 -9.13 31.60
N GLU A 248 -32.02 -10.38 31.37
CA GLU A 248 -31.30 -10.76 30.16
C GLU A 248 -32.18 -10.70 28.91
N SER A 249 -33.49 -10.96 29.05
CA SER A 249 -34.46 -10.77 27.95
C SER A 249 -34.59 -9.30 27.54
N GLU A 250 -34.61 -8.37 28.50
CA GLU A 250 -34.62 -6.93 28.18
C GLU A 250 -33.30 -6.48 27.54
N ARG A 251 -32.14 -6.96 28.02
CA ARG A 251 -30.84 -6.67 27.39
C ARG A 251 -30.76 -7.19 25.95
N LEU A 252 -31.29 -8.39 25.70
CA LEU A 252 -31.38 -8.94 24.36
C LEU A 252 -32.28 -8.08 23.46
N LYS A 253 -33.41 -7.62 23.98
CA LYS A 253 -34.32 -6.71 23.27
C LYS A 253 -33.66 -5.37 22.94
N GLU A 254 -32.92 -4.78 23.87
CA GLU A 254 -32.12 -3.57 23.64
C GLU A 254 -31.10 -3.80 22.51
N ALA A 255 -30.36 -4.92 22.55
CA ALA A 255 -29.39 -5.26 21.50
C ALA A 255 -30.04 -5.44 20.12
N LEU A 256 -31.24 -6.02 20.05
CA LEU A 256 -32.02 -6.13 18.80
C LEU A 256 -32.44 -4.76 18.25
N LEU A 257 -32.86 -3.84 19.13
CA LEU A 257 -33.22 -2.48 18.74
C LEU A 257 -32.00 -1.69 18.25
N GLU A 258 -30.87 -1.80 18.94
CA GLU A 258 -29.60 -1.19 18.52
C GLU A 258 -29.08 -1.76 17.20
N ALA A 259 -29.21 -3.07 16.98
CA ALA A 259 -28.90 -3.72 15.71
C ALA A 259 -29.75 -3.13 14.58
N LYS A 260 -31.07 -3.08 14.78
CA LYS A 260 -32.01 -2.53 13.80
C LYS A 260 -31.75 -1.05 13.51
N ALA A 261 -31.51 -0.24 14.54
CA ALA A 261 -31.23 1.19 14.38
C ALA A 261 -29.92 1.44 13.60
N PHE A 262 -28.87 0.67 13.89
CA PHE A 262 -27.62 0.74 13.17
C PHE A 262 -27.79 0.38 11.70
N TYR A 263 -28.45 -0.73 11.37
CA TYR A 263 -28.64 -1.13 9.97
C TYR A 263 -29.59 -0.20 9.22
N LYS A 264 -30.57 0.41 9.92
CA LYS A 264 -31.39 1.48 9.35
C LYS A 264 -30.54 2.70 8.97
N LYS A 265 -29.67 3.15 9.87
CA LYS A 265 -28.74 4.27 9.61
C LYS A 265 -27.73 3.91 8.52
N PHE A 266 -27.18 2.69 8.56
CA PHE A 266 -26.24 2.19 7.54
C PHE A 266 -26.91 2.14 6.16
N ASP A 267 -28.17 1.70 6.08
CA ASP A 267 -28.92 1.68 4.82
C ASP A 267 -29.28 3.09 4.35
N GLU A 268 -29.62 4.00 5.25
CA GLU A 268 -29.85 5.42 4.95
C GLU A 268 -28.58 6.09 4.43
N GLU A 269 -27.41 5.83 5.04
CA GLU A 269 -26.11 6.35 4.61
C GLU A 269 -25.62 5.69 3.31
N ALA A 270 -25.88 4.41 3.09
CA ALA A 270 -25.52 3.69 1.85
C ALA A 270 -26.43 4.05 0.66
N PHE A 271 -27.67 4.52 0.90
CA PHE A 271 -28.56 5.04 -0.14
C PHE A 271 -28.47 6.56 -0.36
N VAL A 272 -27.84 7.30 0.57
CA VAL A 272 -27.16 8.55 0.21
C VAL A 272 -25.86 8.15 -0.50
N ALA A 273 -26.01 7.48 -1.65
CA ALA A 273 -25.08 7.75 -2.72
C ALA A 273 -25.06 9.27 -2.83
N GLU A 274 -23.91 9.89 -2.58
CA GLU A 274 -23.71 11.25 -2.98
C GLU A 274 -24.13 11.31 -4.45
N GLU A 275 -25.34 11.84 -4.71
CA GLU A 275 -25.54 12.60 -5.92
C GLU A 275 -24.35 13.54 -5.93
N LYS A 276 -23.39 13.25 -6.81
CA LYS A 276 -22.32 14.17 -7.15
C LYS A 276 -23.04 15.43 -7.58
N LYS A 277 -23.34 16.30 -6.62
CA LYS A 277 -23.56 17.72 -6.85
C LYS A 277 -22.28 18.12 -7.52
N THR A 278 -22.32 18.23 -8.83
CA THR A 278 -21.39 19.02 -9.59
C THR A 278 -21.39 20.37 -8.90
N LYS A 279 -20.40 20.56 -8.01
CA LYS A 279 -20.11 21.88 -7.48
C LYS A 279 -19.95 22.75 -8.72
N PRO A 280 -20.60 23.92 -8.81
CA PRO A 280 -20.26 24.87 -9.84
C PRO A 280 -18.74 25.06 -9.70
N GLN A 281 -17.99 24.61 -10.70
CA GLN A 281 -16.59 24.97 -10.81
C GLN A 281 -16.60 26.49 -10.89
N ALA A 282 -16.27 27.14 -9.77
CA ALA A 282 -15.58 28.41 -9.88
C ALA A 282 -14.40 28.09 -10.80
N GLN A 283 -14.43 28.67 -12.00
CA GLN A 283 -13.25 28.80 -12.84
C GLN A 283 -12.28 29.64 -12.03
N ILE A 284 -11.59 29.00 -11.09
CA ILE A 284 -10.22 29.39 -10.80
C ILE A 284 -9.53 28.96 -12.09
N GLU A 285 -9.27 29.93 -12.94
CA GLU A 285 -8.23 29.83 -13.96
C GLU A 285 -6.96 29.46 -13.19
N ARG A 286 -6.79 28.16 -12.91
CA ARG A 286 -5.51 27.60 -12.53
C ARG A 286 -4.69 27.77 -13.78
N VAL A 287 -3.95 28.86 -13.81
CA VAL A 287 -2.73 28.93 -14.61
C VAL A 287 -1.95 27.69 -14.17
N GLU A 288 -1.96 26.66 -15.01
CA GLU A 288 -0.92 25.64 -14.98
C GLU A 288 0.36 26.42 -15.21
N VAL A 289 1.01 26.80 -14.11
CA VAL A 289 2.39 27.24 -14.18
C VAL A 289 3.13 25.96 -14.54
N GLU A 290 3.45 25.80 -15.82
CA GLU A 290 4.58 24.96 -16.21
C GLU A 290 5.74 25.39 -15.32
N TYR A 291 6.08 24.55 -14.34
CA TYR A 291 7.24 24.78 -13.50
C TYR A 291 8.46 24.74 -14.42
N ASP A 292 8.99 25.91 -14.75
CA ASP A 292 10.25 26.01 -15.46
C ASP A 292 11.28 25.24 -14.63
N GLN A 293 12.02 24.34 -15.28
CA GLN A 293 12.92 23.39 -14.64
C GLN A 293 14.17 24.10 -14.12
N GLY A 294 14.01 25.01 -13.15
CA GLY A 294 15.06 25.90 -12.64
C GLY A 294 16.18 25.22 -11.87
N ALA A 295 16.03 23.93 -11.52
CA ALA A 295 17.11 23.19 -10.89
C ALA A 295 18.24 22.89 -11.88
N ALA A 296 19.44 23.36 -11.56
CA ALA A 296 20.64 23.01 -12.30
C ALA A 296 20.81 21.48 -12.37
N SER A 297 21.22 20.94 -13.52
CA SER A 297 21.50 19.51 -13.61
C SER A 297 22.69 19.12 -12.72
N TYR A 298 22.62 17.94 -12.12
CA TYR A 298 23.72 17.40 -11.33
C TYR A 298 24.92 17.11 -12.25
N GLN A 299 26.01 17.85 -12.07
CA GLN A 299 27.24 17.65 -12.85
C GLN A 299 28.16 16.67 -12.14
N THR A 300 28.51 15.58 -12.82
CA THR A 300 29.50 14.61 -12.34
C THR A 300 30.91 15.06 -12.70
N ILE A 301 31.88 14.87 -11.81
CA ILE A 301 33.29 15.13 -12.11
C ILE A 301 33.79 14.19 -13.20
N ASP A 302 34.63 14.68 -14.10
CA ASP A 302 35.36 13.81 -15.00
C ASP A 302 36.41 13.03 -14.19
N ILE A 303 36.27 11.71 -14.22
CA ILE A 303 37.17 10.75 -13.57
C ILE A 303 38.64 10.98 -14.00
N SER A 304 38.87 11.50 -15.20
CA SER A 304 40.21 11.79 -15.71
C SER A 304 40.96 12.87 -14.90
N GLU A 305 40.24 13.73 -14.18
CA GLU A 305 40.81 14.78 -13.33
C GLU A 305 41.32 14.28 -11.98
N LEU A 306 40.92 13.07 -11.60
CA LEU A 306 41.39 12.41 -10.39
C LEU A 306 42.81 11.90 -10.59
N SER A 307 43.54 11.77 -9.49
CA SER A 307 44.89 11.24 -9.47
C SER A 307 44.89 9.70 -9.56
N LEU A 308 43.77 9.07 -9.18
CA LEU A 308 43.50 7.64 -9.33
C LEU A 308 43.55 7.19 -10.80
N ARG A 309 44.02 5.97 -11.04
CA ARG A 309 44.07 5.35 -12.36
C ARG A 309 43.35 4.00 -12.38
N SER A 310 42.79 3.65 -13.53
CA SER A 310 42.16 2.35 -13.75
C SER A 310 43.15 1.22 -13.45
N GLY A 311 42.75 0.29 -12.58
CA GLY A 311 43.57 -0.86 -12.15
C GLY A 311 44.32 -0.66 -10.83
N GLU A 312 44.31 0.53 -10.24
CA GLU A 312 44.85 0.76 -8.89
C GLU A 312 43.90 0.21 -7.80
N THR A 313 44.44 -0.12 -6.63
CA THR A 313 43.64 -0.46 -5.46
C THR A 313 43.61 0.72 -4.50
N ILE A 314 42.42 1.24 -4.18
CA ILE A 314 42.23 2.39 -3.27
C ILE A 314 43.05 2.28 -1.96
N PRO A 315 43.16 1.12 -1.28
CA PRO A 315 43.95 1.01 -0.06
C PRO A 315 45.47 1.14 -0.25
N ASP A 316 45.97 0.93 -1.46
CA ASP A 316 47.41 0.99 -1.79
C ASP A 316 47.83 2.40 -2.22
N VAL A 317 46.87 3.28 -2.48
CA VAL A 317 47.10 4.68 -2.87
C VAL A 317 47.46 5.51 -1.63
N PRO A 318 48.47 6.39 -1.70
CA PRO A 318 48.83 7.26 -0.59
C PRO A 318 47.64 8.09 -0.09
N THR A 319 47.42 8.10 1.22
CA THR A 319 46.22 8.71 1.82
C THR A 319 46.08 10.21 1.52
N HIS A 320 47.20 10.93 1.37
CA HIS A 320 47.19 12.35 0.99
C HIS A 320 46.72 12.58 -0.46
N GLN A 321 47.08 11.68 -1.38
CA GLN A 321 46.64 11.72 -2.78
C GLN A 321 45.14 11.42 -2.86
N LEU A 322 44.68 10.40 -2.13
CA LEU A 322 43.26 10.09 -2.01
C LEU A 322 42.47 11.25 -1.37
N ALA A 323 43.03 11.93 -0.37
CA ALA A 323 42.40 13.11 0.24
C ALA A 323 42.28 14.28 -0.74
N THR A 324 43.28 14.45 -1.63
CA THR A 324 43.25 15.47 -2.69
C THR A 324 42.17 15.14 -3.73
N ASP A 325 42.02 13.87 -4.10
CA ASP A 325 40.97 13.43 -5.01
C ASP A 325 39.57 13.58 -4.39
N ILE A 326 39.42 13.29 -3.08
CA ILE A 326 38.18 13.57 -2.33
C ILE A 326 37.86 15.07 -2.35
N GLN A 327 38.84 15.94 -2.15
CA GLN A 327 38.64 17.39 -2.24
C GLN A 327 38.09 17.78 -3.61
N LYS A 328 38.71 17.34 -4.71
CA LYS A 328 38.24 17.63 -6.08
C LYS A 328 36.80 17.18 -6.30
N ILE A 329 36.46 15.96 -5.86
CA ILE A 329 35.10 15.42 -5.98
C ILE A 329 34.13 16.29 -5.18
N VAL A 330 34.46 16.67 -3.95
CA VAL A 330 33.57 17.50 -3.11
C VAL A 330 33.46 18.94 -3.63
N GLU A 331 34.49 19.49 -4.26
CA GLU A 331 34.42 20.81 -4.92
C GLU A 331 33.50 20.79 -6.15
N ALA A 332 33.58 19.74 -6.97
CA ALA A 332 32.72 19.56 -8.14
C ALA A 332 31.28 19.18 -7.75
N GLU A 333 31.12 18.13 -6.95
CA GLU A 333 29.87 17.43 -6.69
C GLU A 333 29.28 17.67 -5.30
N GLY A 334 29.92 18.45 -4.42
CA GLY A 334 29.43 18.73 -3.07
C GLY A 334 28.14 19.57 -3.07
N PRO A 335 27.20 19.34 -2.14
CA PRO A 335 27.20 18.30 -1.09
C PRO A 335 27.09 16.87 -1.64
N ILE A 336 27.92 15.95 -1.13
CA ILE A 336 27.95 14.54 -1.59
C ILE A 336 27.94 13.56 -0.41
N HIS A 337 27.11 12.52 -0.51
CA HIS A 337 27.03 11.46 0.50
C HIS A 337 28.29 10.56 0.47
N VAL A 338 28.80 10.12 1.63
CA VAL A 338 30.04 9.30 1.72
C VAL A 338 29.97 8.01 0.89
N LYS A 339 28.80 7.35 0.85
CA LYS A 339 28.57 6.20 -0.04
C LYS A 339 28.62 6.55 -1.54
N HIS A 340 28.13 7.72 -1.93
CA HIS A 340 28.16 8.19 -3.32
C HIS A 340 29.58 8.60 -3.73
N LEU A 341 30.32 9.24 -2.84
CA LEU A 341 31.77 9.45 -2.98
C LEU A 341 32.50 8.12 -3.21
N GLY A 342 32.15 7.07 -2.46
CA GLY A 342 32.70 5.73 -2.66
C GLY A 342 32.43 5.17 -4.06
N ILE A 343 31.26 5.42 -4.63
CA ILE A 343 30.94 5.02 -6.02
C ILE A 343 31.85 5.76 -7.00
N ARG A 344 32.06 7.08 -6.83
CA ARG A 344 32.96 7.87 -7.68
C ARG A 344 34.40 7.37 -7.66
N LEU A 345 34.95 7.15 -6.47
CA LEU A 345 36.31 6.65 -6.29
C LEU A 345 36.49 5.23 -6.85
N LEU A 346 35.48 4.36 -6.70
CA LEU A 346 35.50 3.01 -7.26
C LEU A 346 35.45 3.03 -8.79
N SER A 347 34.59 3.88 -9.38
CA SER A 347 34.56 4.08 -10.83
C SER A 347 35.91 4.56 -11.36
N ALA A 348 36.62 5.40 -10.60
CA ALA A 348 37.94 5.91 -11.00
C ALA A 348 39.02 4.84 -11.12
N VAL A 349 38.97 3.81 -10.27
CA VAL A 349 39.90 2.68 -10.33
C VAL A 349 39.39 1.50 -11.19
N GLY A 350 38.18 1.60 -11.74
CA GLY A 350 37.55 0.52 -12.51
C GLY A 350 37.02 -0.63 -11.65
N ALA A 351 36.73 -0.39 -10.37
CA ALA A 351 36.17 -1.38 -9.46
C ALA A 351 34.67 -1.13 -9.23
N THR A 352 33.91 -2.18 -8.90
CA THR A 352 32.45 -2.07 -8.69
C THR A 352 32.02 -2.36 -7.25
N ARG A 353 32.92 -2.89 -6.41
CA ARG A 353 32.59 -3.33 -5.04
C ARG A 353 33.51 -2.65 -4.02
N SER A 354 32.88 -2.08 -2.99
CA SER A 354 33.59 -1.64 -1.78
C SER A 354 33.68 -2.81 -0.79
N GLY A 355 34.84 -2.94 -0.14
CA GLY A 355 35.06 -3.84 1.00
C GLY A 355 35.60 -3.06 2.20
N ALA A 356 35.66 -3.69 3.39
CA ALA A 356 36.05 -3.02 4.63
C ALA A 356 37.39 -2.26 4.57
N ARG A 357 38.36 -2.78 3.81
CA ARG A 357 39.66 -2.10 3.59
C ARG A 357 39.54 -0.81 2.77
N ILE A 358 38.69 -0.81 1.73
CA ILE A 358 38.44 0.35 0.87
C ILE A 358 37.70 1.42 1.68
N SER A 359 36.63 1.05 2.38
CA SER A 359 35.90 2.00 3.23
C SER A 359 36.79 2.63 4.30
N ARG A 360 37.70 1.85 4.90
CA ARG A 360 38.67 2.38 5.88
C ARG A 360 39.63 3.39 5.27
N ALA A 361 40.16 3.12 4.07
CA ALA A 361 41.04 4.05 3.36
C ALA A 361 40.33 5.36 3.01
N ILE A 362 39.08 5.29 2.52
CA ILE A 362 38.26 6.46 2.24
C ILE A 362 38.05 7.28 3.51
N LEU A 363 37.62 6.65 4.62
CA LEU A 363 37.41 7.35 5.90
C LEU A 363 38.69 8.02 6.42
N GLN A 364 39.85 7.37 6.30
CA GLN A 364 41.13 7.96 6.69
C GLN A 364 41.49 9.17 5.83
N ALA A 365 41.26 9.10 4.51
CA ALA A 365 41.50 10.22 3.60
C ALA A 365 40.53 11.38 3.83
N THR A 366 39.24 11.09 4.11
CA THR A 366 38.25 12.10 4.50
C THR A 366 38.67 12.83 5.78
N ALA A 367 39.16 12.11 6.80
CA ALA A 367 39.63 12.73 8.04
C ALA A 367 40.82 13.67 7.82
N ILE A 368 41.74 13.33 6.91
CA ILE A 368 42.85 14.23 6.52
C ILE A 368 42.32 15.47 5.79
N ALA A 369 41.39 15.29 4.84
CA ALA A 369 40.79 16.40 4.10
C ALA A 369 40.03 17.36 5.04
N GLU A 370 39.34 16.84 6.06
CA GLU A 370 38.68 17.64 7.09
C GLU A 370 39.68 18.38 7.99
N GLN A 371 40.75 17.70 8.43
CA GLN A 371 41.81 18.33 9.24
C GLN A 371 42.47 19.50 8.50
N ASN A 372 42.64 19.37 7.19
CA ASN A 372 43.16 20.42 6.32
C ASN A 372 42.12 21.50 5.94
N ARG A 373 40.87 21.35 6.41
CA ARG A 373 39.73 22.23 6.09
C ARG A 373 39.40 22.32 4.60
N TRP A 374 39.69 21.27 3.84
CA TRP A 374 39.31 21.17 2.43
C TRP A 374 37.84 20.76 2.27
N VAL A 375 37.34 19.97 3.22
CA VAL A 375 35.96 19.50 3.27
C VAL A 375 35.43 19.63 4.70
N LYS A 376 34.12 19.73 4.84
CA LYS A 376 33.41 19.66 6.13
C LYS A 376 32.52 18.43 6.13
N LEU A 377 32.61 17.61 7.17
CA LEU A 377 31.68 16.49 7.36
C LEU A 377 30.45 16.96 8.14
N ASP A 378 29.26 16.70 7.60
CA ASP A 378 27.97 16.94 8.25
C ASP A 378 27.13 15.66 8.16
N GLY A 379 27.05 14.93 9.27
CA GLY A 379 26.47 13.58 9.29
C GLY A 379 27.20 12.63 8.32
N GLU A 380 26.47 12.12 7.33
CA GLU A 380 27.00 11.24 6.26
C GLU A 380 27.35 12.01 4.97
N PHE A 381 27.39 13.34 5.01
CA PHE A 381 27.62 14.20 3.84
C PHE A 381 28.91 15.02 3.95
N LEU A 382 29.56 15.21 2.81
CA LEU A 382 30.75 16.04 2.66
C LEU A 382 30.41 17.31 1.90
N LEU A 383 30.73 18.45 2.50
CA LEU A 383 30.49 19.78 1.97
C LEU A 383 31.81 20.48 1.66
N SER A 384 31.82 21.29 0.61
CA SER A 384 32.91 22.23 0.35
C SER A 384 32.67 23.49 1.19
N PRO A 385 33.63 23.93 2.04
CA PRO A 385 33.44 25.08 2.92
C PRO A 385 33.13 26.41 2.19
N ASN A 386 33.49 26.50 0.92
CA ASN A 386 33.39 27.73 0.12
C ASN A 386 32.28 27.69 -0.93
N LYS A 387 31.47 26.63 -0.98
CA LYS A 387 30.43 26.45 -2.00
C LYS A 387 29.06 26.54 -1.35
N GLU A 388 28.21 27.42 -1.88
CA GLU A 388 26.81 27.50 -1.47
C GLU A 388 26.04 26.25 -1.93
N ILE A 389 25.04 25.87 -1.15
CA ILE A 389 24.18 24.74 -1.47
C ILE A 389 23.17 25.21 -2.51
N SER A 390 23.18 24.54 -3.67
CA SER A 390 22.23 24.78 -4.76
C SER A 390 21.35 23.56 -4.98
N VAL A 391 20.12 23.77 -5.45
CA VAL A 391 19.22 22.69 -5.82
C VAL A 391 19.68 22.06 -7.14
N ARG A 392 19.77 20.71 -7.16
CA ARG A 392 20.31 19.96 -8.29
C ARG A 392 19.42 18.79 -8.71
N GLY A 393 19.02 18.79 -9.97
CA GLY A 393 18.26 17.70 -10.59
C GLY A 393 19.12 16.48 -10.90
N ARG A 394 18.71 15.30 -10.43
CA ARG A 394 19.46 14.03 -10.57
C ARG A 394 18.81 13.06 -11.58
N GLN A 395 17.95 13.56 -12.47
CA GLN A 395 17.22 12.77 -13.44
C GLN A 395 18.16 11.97 -14.36
N GLU A 396 19.29 12.56 -14.73
CA GLU A 396 20.30 12.00 -15.65
C GLU A 396 21.25 10.98 -15.00
N LEU A 397 21.24 10.85 -13.66
CA LEU A 397 22.11 9.88 -12.97
C LEU A 397 21.60 8.44 -13.14
N ALA A 398 22.55 7.50 -13.17
CA ALA A 398 22.23 6.07 -13.18
C ALA A 398 21.44 5.65 -11.93
N GLY A 399 20.57 4.65 -12.05
CA GLY A 399 19.63 4.27 -10.98
C GLY A 399 20.28 3.81 -9.67
N ASN A 400 21.54 3.35 -9.69
CA ASN A 400 22.31 3.02 -8.49
C ASN A 400 22.83 4.24 -7.71
N GLU A 401 22.92 5.39 -8.38
CA GLU A 401 23.34 6.69 -7.83
C GLU A 401 22.14 7.59 -7.53
N ARG A 402 21.02 7.41 -8.23
CA ARG A 402 19.77 8.15 -8.01
C ARG A 402 18.98 7.62 -6.80
N LYS A 403 19.59 7.71 -5.61
CA LYS A 403 18.95 7.35 -4.33
C LYS A 403 18.66 8.60 -3.51
N PHE A 404 17.45 8.69 -2.96
CA PHE A 404 17.05 9.83 -2.15
C PHE A 404 17.91 10.00 -0.90
N ASP A 405 18.39 8.90 -0.31
CA ASP A 405 19.34 8.90 0.81
C ASP A 405 20.65 9.65 0.50
N PHE A 406 20.99 9.86 -0.78
CA PHE A 406 22.20 10.58 -1.20
C PHE A 406 21.98 12.08 -1.40
N ILE A 407 20.78 12.60 -1.10
CA ILE A 407 20.49 14.03 -1.16
C ILE A 407 20.73 14.63 0.22
N PHE A 408 21.44 15.75 0.28
CA PHE A 408 21.67 16.47 1.52
C PHE A 408 20.41 17.21 1.98
N ASP A 409 20.12 17.22 3.28
CA ASP A 409 18.90 17.86 3.80
C ASP A 409 18.87 19.37 3.50
N GLY A 410 20.03 20.03 3.45
CA GLY A 410 20.12 21.42 3.01
C GLY A 410 19.73 21.65 1.53
N GLU A 411 19.90 20.66 0.64
CA GLU A 411 19.38 20.76 -0.73
C GLU A 411 17.85 20.62 -0.75
N ILE A 412 17.29 19.74 0.10
CA ILE A 412 15.84 19.58 0.26
C ILE A 412 15.23 20.88 0.80
N GLY A 413 15.86 21.49 1.80
CA GLY A 413 15.41 22.74 2.38
C GLY A 413 15.50 23.91 1.39
N LYS A 414 16.60 24.02 0.64
CA LYS A 414 16.73 25.03 -0.41
C LYS A 414 15.67 24.87 -1.50
N ALA A 415 15.39 23.63 -1.93
CA ALA A 415 14.33 23.34 -2.88
C ALA A 415 12.94 23.73 -2.34
N ALA A 416 12.69 23.52 -1.05
CA ALA A 416 11.45 23.95 -0.42
C ALA A 416 11.29 25.47 -0.46
N ILE A 417 12.34 26.23 -0.11
CA ILE A 417 12.32 27.69 -0.12
C ILE A 417 12.11 28.22 -1.53
N GLU A 418 12.91 27.77 -2.50
CA GLU A 418 12.79 28.20 -3.91
C GLU A 418 11.39 27.91 -4.47
N THR A 419 10.85 26.71 -4.22
CA THR A 419 9.49 26.34 -4.68
C THR A 419 8.41 27.23 -4.07
N VAL A 420 8.53 27.56 -2.78
CA VAL A 420 7.55 28.41 -2.08
C VAL A 420 7.67 29.87 -2.51
N GLU A 421 8.89 30.37 -2.75
CA GLU A 421 9.14 31.71 -3.28
C GLU A 421 8.55 31.88 -4.69
N GLU A 422 8.70 30.86 -5.56
CA GLU A 422 8.12 30.86 -6.91
C GLU A 422 6.60 30.79 -6.90
N THR A 423 6.02 29.97 -6.01
CA THR A 423 4.57 29.71 -5.98
C THR A 423 3.80 30.70 -5.09
N TYR A 424 4.50 31.49 -4.25
CA TYR A 424 3.99 32.35 -3.16
C TYR A 424 3.22 31.62 -2.05
N SER A 425 2.42 30.61 -2.40
CA SER A 425 1.70 29.76 -1.46
C SER A 425 1.43 28.38 -2.05
N ILE A 426 1.72 27.32 -1.30
CA ILE A 426 1.56 25.94 -1.78
C ILE A 426 1.12 25.01 -0.63
N ALA A 427 0.24 24.06 -0.92
CA ALA A 427 -0.22 23.09 0.07
C ALA A 427 0.89 22.10 0.45
N LYS A 428 0.91 21.62 1.71
CA LYS A 428 1.97 20.70 2.20
C LYS A 428 2.21 19.50 1.27
N ASP A 429 1.14 18.81 0.86
CA ASP A 429 1.25 17.62 0.00
C ASP A 429 1.72 17.94 -1.43
N GLU A 430 1.40 19.13 -1.95
CA GLU A 430 1.86 19.60 -3.27
C GLU A 430 3.34 20.00 -3.19
N LEU A 431 3.75 20.72 -2.13
CA LEU A 431 5.14 21.11 -1.89
C LEU A 431 6.08 19.90 -1.81
N VAL A 432 5.67 18.85 -1.11
CA VAL A 432 6.45 17.60 -1.02
C VAL A 432 6.67 16.97 -2.39
N LYS A 433 5.67 17.00 -3.28
CA LYS A 433 5.78 16.47 -4.64
C LYS A 433 6.71 17.33 -5.49
N SER A 434 6.51 18.65 -5.48
CA SER A 434 7.35 19.59 -6.22
C SER A 434 8.82 19.47 -5.82
N ILE A 435 9.12 19.39 -4.52
CA ILE A 435 10.50 19.17 -4.04
C ILE A 435 11.10 17.88 -4.60
N ALA A 436 10.34 16.78 -4.59
CA ALA A 436 10.82 15.50 -5.12
C ALA A 436 11.10 15.57 -6.64
N GLU A 437 10.22 16.23 -7.39
CA GLU A 437 10.34 16.39 -8.85
C GLU A 437 11.56 17.25 -9.23
N VAL A 438 11.74 18.38 -8.55
CA VAL A 438 12.88 19.30 -8.74
C VAL A 438 14.21 18.58 -8.45
N LEU A 439 14.25 17.70 -7.45
CA LEU A 439 15.42 16.88 -7.13
C LEU A 439 15.63 15.67 -8.07
N GLY A 440 14.71 15.42 -8.99
CA GLY A 440 14.80 14.38 -10.02
C GLY A 440 14.18 13.03 -9.70
N PHE A 441 13.15 13.03 -8.84
CA PHE A 441 12.36 11.85 -8.49
C PHE A 441 10.93 12.01 -8.99
N SER A 442 10.51 11.15 -9.92
CA SER A 442 9.15 11.14 -10.49
C SER A 442 8.08 10.57 -9.56
N SER A 443 8.45 10.02 -8.40
CA SER A 443 7.52 9.49 -7.43
C SER A 443 8.01 9.74 -6.01
N THR A 444 7.07 9.92 -5.08
CA THR A 444 7.35 10.13 -3.65
C THR A 444 7.03 8.87 -2.86
N SER A 445 8.06 8.18 -2.34
CA SER A 445 7.88 7.04 -1.44
C SER A 445 7.57 7.54 -0.02
N LYS A 446 7.04 6.67 0.83
CA LYS A 446 6.76 7.02 2.24
C LYS A 446 8.01 7.51 2.98
N ALA A 447 9.17 6.91 2.73
CA ALA A 447 10.43 7.32 3.36
C ALA A 447 10.87 8.71 2.88
N MET A 448 10.71 9.00 1.58
CA MET A 448 11.01 10.32 1.02
C MET A 448 10.09 11.39 1.60
N LYS A 449 8.78 11.11 1.64
CA LYS A 449 7.78 12.02 2.23
C LYS A 449 8.14 12.37 3.68
N LEU A 450 8.38 11.37 4.53
CA LEU A 450 8.71 11.60 5.94
C LEU A 450 9.99 12.44 6.11
N ARG A 451 11.00 12.22 5.28
CA ARG A 451 12.25 13.00 5.33
C ARG A 451 12.04 14.44 4.88
N ILE A 452 11.29 14.67 3.80
CA ILE A 452 10.95 16.03 3.35
C ILE A 452 10.11 16.75 4.41
N GLU A 453 9.12 16.07 5.00
CA GLU A 453 8.30 16.66 6.07
C GLU A 453 9.13 17.05 7.30
N SER A 454 10.11 16.22 7.68
CA SER A 454 11.04 16.55 8.77
C SER A 454 11.84 17.82 8.48
N VAL A 455 12.34 17.98 7.25
CA VAL A 455 13.08 19.19 6.85
C VAL A 455 12.17 20.42 6.83
N LEU A 456 10.92 20.27 6.38
CA LEU A 456 9.94 21.37 6.41
C LEU A 456 9.63 21.82 7.84
N GLU A 457 9.49 20.88 8.78
CA GLU A 457 9.27 21.19 10.20
C GLU A 457 10.47 21.93 10.83
N GLU A 458 11.69 21.60 10.41
CA GLU A 458 12.89 22.33 10.81
C GLU A 458 12.91 23.78 10.26
N LEU A 459 12.52 23.97 9.00
CA LEU A 459 12.41 25.29 8.36
C LEU A 459 11.30 26.16 8.96
N GLU A 460 10.21 25.54 9.41
CA GLU A 460 9.16 26.22 10.19
C GLU A 460 9.73 26.71 11.53
N THR A 461 10.55 25.88 12.18
CA THR A 461 11.16 26.21 13.47
C THR A 461 12.23 27.30 13.33
N SER A 462 13.00 27.31 12.23
CA SER A 462 13.98 28.36 11.94
C SER A 462 13.35 29.66 11.44
N SER A 463 12.02 29.70 11.27
CA SER A 463 11.25 30.84 10.73
C SER A 463 11.56 31.19 9.27
N GLU A 464 12.17 30.29 8.50
CA GLU A 464 12.42 30.48 7.06
C GLU A 464 11.15 30.26 6.22
N LEU A 465 10.24 29.40 6.69
CA LEU A 465 8.93 29.18 6.08
C LEU A 465 7.81 29.36 7.11
N SER A 466 6.67 29.89 6.67
CA SER A 466 5.49 30.05 7.52
C SER A 466 4.34 29.15 7.06
N VAL A 467 3.65 28.52 8.02
CA VAL A 467 2.49 27.66 7.75
C VAL A 467 1.23 28.28 8.33
N ALA A 468 0.22 28.46 7.48
CA ALA A 468 -1.13 28.86 7.90
C ALA A 468 -2.18 27.97 7.24
N GLY A 469 -2.91 27.19 8.04
CA GLY A 469 -4.00 26.34 7.54
C GLY A 469 -3.56 25.20 6.60
N GLY A 470 -2.33 24.70 6.74
CA GLY A 470 -1.79 23.61 5.90
C GLY A 470 -1.14 24.08 4.58
N VAL A 471 -0.98 25.40 4.41
CA VAL A 471 -0.33 26.04 3.25
C VAL A 471 0.96 26.71 3.71
N TYR A 472 2.06 26.44 3.00
CA TYR A 472 3.36 27.08 3.19
C TYR A 472 3.42 28.40 2.42
N ARG A 473 4.03 29.42 3.02
CA ARG A 473 4.29 30.74 2.43
C ARG A 473 5.69 31.21 2.78
N ALA A 474 6.35 31.87 1.84
CA ALA A 474 7.62 32.55 2.08
C ALA A 474 7.39 33.69 3.08
N GLN A 475 8.31 33.86 4.04
CA GLN A 475 8.29 35.08 4.84
C GLN A 475 8.71 36.27 3.97
N ALA A 476 8.01 37.39 4.13
CA ALA A 476 8.25 38.63 3.41
C ALA A 476 9.45 39.42 3.95
#